data_AF-A0A7S0D759-F1
#
_entry.id   AF-A0A7S0D759-F1
#
_cell.length_a   1.000
_cell.length_b   1.000
_cell.length_c   1.000
_cell.angle_alpha   90.00
_cell.angle_beta   90.00
_cell.angle_gamma   90.00
#
_symmetry.space_group_name_H-M   'P 1'
#
loop_
_entity.id
_entity.type
_entity.pdbx_description
1 polymer ?
#
loop_
_entity_poly.entity_id
_entity_poly.type
_entity_poly.pdbx_seq_one_letter_code
_entity_poly.pdbx_strand_id
1 'polypeptide(L)'
;MGPPVKRQATLHQLGKVQTSRSSSYYNVSLEDIARHKKTLEDKATTKGDFVASLRQLSSMLLTKDLLEQSMIGLCVNRIAKKHPDGDMRVLARNIVEKWRKEVREQVKRDEKRQRTVAGWRKPNR
;
A
#
# COMPACT_ATOMS: atom_id res chain seq x y z
N MET A 1 -49.09 10.19 -21.27
CA MET A 1 -48.10 9.11 -21.06
C MET A 1 -46.72 9.71 -21.19
N GLY A 2 -46.04 10.02 -20.08
CA GLY A 2 -44.68 10.57 -20.10
C GLY A 2 -43.62 9.46 -20.33
N PRO A 3 -42.42 9.80 -20.82
CA PRO A 3 -41.39 8.81 -21.09
C PRO A 3 -40.92 8.13 -19.78
N PRO A 4 -40.52 6.84 -19.83
CA PRO A 4 -40.15 6.10 -18.63
C PRO A 4 -38.90 6.72 -18.00
N VAL A 5 -39.01 7.04 -16.70
CA VAL A 5 -37.90 7.56 -15.89
C VAL A 5 -36.80 6.50 -15.84
N LYS A 6 -35.69 6.76 -16.55
CA LYS A 6 -34.49 5.91 -16.49
C LYS A 6 -33.93 6.04 -15.08
N ARG A 7 -34.17 5.04 -14.23
CA ARG A 7 -33.52 4.93 -12.92
C ARG A 7 -32.02 4.79 -13.18
N GLN A 8 -31.24 5.81 -12.84
CA GLN A 8 -29.80 5.67 -12.79
C GLN A 8 -29.49 4.60 -11.74
N ALA A 9 -28.93 3.48 -12.19
CA ALA A 9 -28.47 2.44 -11.28
C ALA A 9 -27.23 2.97 -10.56
N THR A 10 -27.22 2.90 -9.23
CA THR A 10 -26.00 3.16 -8.46
C THR A 10 -25.00 2.04 -8.74
N LEU A 11 -23.70 2.35 -8.67
CA LEU A 11 -22.62 1.38 -8.91
C LEU A 11 -22.80 0.07 -8.12
N HIS A 12 -23.39 0.14 -6.91
CA HIS A 12 -23.70 -1.01 -6.06
C HIS A 12 -24.78 -1.95 -6.61
N GLN A 13 -25.69 -1.48 -7.47
CA GLN A 13 -26.78 -2.27 -8.02
C GLN A 13 -26.38 -3.10 -9.25
N LEU A 14 -25.17 -2.89 -9.77
CA LEU A 14 -24.64 -3.62 -10.90
C LEU A 14 -23.85 -4.84 -10.37
N GLY A 15 -24.45 -6.03 -10.42
CA GLY A 15 -23.90 -7.29 -9.88
C GLY A 15 -22.57 -7.80 -10.47
N LYS A 16 -21.93 -7.01 -11.35
CA LYS A 16 -20.63 -7.30 -11.95
C LYS A 16 -19.66 -6.11 -11.91
N VAL A 17 -19.82 -5.17 -10.99
CA VAL A 17 -18.75 -4.18 -10.78
C VAL A 17 -17.73 -4.79 -9.84
N GLN A 18 -16.62 -5.24 -10.43
CA GLN A 18 -15.39 -5.44 -9.68
C GLN A 18 -14.86 -4.06 -9.29
N THR A 19 -15.46 -3.41 -8.29
CA THR A 19 -14.81 -2.26 -7.65
C THR A 19 -13.65 -2.82 -6.88
N SER A 20 -12.48 -2.92 -7.51
CA SER A 20 -11.24 -3.03 -6.77
C SER A 20 -11.31 -1.93 -5.72
N ARG A 21 -11.25 -2.30 -4.44
CA ARG A 21 -11.23 -1.37 -3.29
C ARG A 21 -10.13 -0.30 -3.41
N SER A 22 -9.27 -0.45 -4.42
CA SER A 22 -8.23 0.43 -4.95
C SER A 22 -8.71 1.70 -5.67
N SER A 23 -9.91 1.76 -6.25
CA SER A 23 -10.18 2.74 -7.33
C SER A 23 -10.45 4.20 -6.89
N SER A 24 -10.50 4.56 -5.60
CA SER A 24 -10.81 5.95 -5.25
C SER A 24 -10.07 6.56 -4.06
N TYR A 25 -9.15 5.85 -3.41
CA TYR A 25 -8.37 6.44 -2.31
C TYR A 25 -6.85 6.15 -2.37
N TYR A 26 -6.38 5.32 -3.32
CA TYR A 26 -4.98 4.85 -3.36
C TYR A 26 -4.51 4.49 -4.78
N ASN A 27 -4.57 5.44 -5.72
CA ASN A 27 -3.82 5.29 -6.98
C ASN A 27 -2.32 5.52 -6.69
N VAL A 28 -1.71 4.61 -5.94
CA VAL A 28 -0.28 4.66 -5.65
C VAL A 28 0.46 4.21 -6.90
N SER A 29 1.04 5.17 -7.63
CA SER A 29 1.86 4.89 -8.80
C SER A 29 3.28 4.53 -8.37
N LEU A 30 3.95 3.66 -9.13
CA LEU A 30 5.38 3.39 -8.93
C LEU A 30 6.23 4.66 -9.11
N GLU A 31 5.78 5.56 -9.98
CA GLU A 31 6.43 6.84 -10.24
C GLU A 31 6.41 7.74 -9.00
N ASP A 32 5.28 7.83 -8.30
CA ASP A 32 5.18 8.60 -7.05
C ASP A 32 6.06 8.03 -5.95
N ILE A 33 6.08 6.70 -5.81
CA ILE A 33 6.99 6.03 -4.86
C ILE A 33 8.45 6.34 -5.22
N ALA A 34 8.79 6.28 -6.51
CA ALA A 34 10.15 6.56 -6.98
C ALA A 34 10.56 8.02 -6.73
N ARG A 35 9.64 8.98 -6.88
CA ARG A 35 9.88 10.39 -6.54
C ARG A 35 10.24 10.56 -5.07
N HIS A 36 9.44 10.01 -4.16
CA HIS A 36 9.75 10.07 -2.73
C HIS A 36 11.01 9.29 -2.37
N LYS A 37 11.25 8.14 -3.00
CA LYS A 37 12.49 7.37 -2.83
C LYS A 37 13.72 8.21 -3.18
N LYS A 38 13.67 8.93 -4.31
CA LYS A 38 14.77 9.80 -4.75
C LYS A 38 15.05 10.90 -3.72
N THR A 39 14.01 11.52 -3.17
CA THR A 39 14.15 12.52 -2.10
C THR A 39 14.82 11.91 -0.85
N LEU A 40 14.52 10.66 -0.50
CA LEU A 40 15.15 9.98 0.64
C LEU A 40 16.58 9.51 0.41
N GLU A 41 16.97 9.30 -0.85
CA GLU A 41 18.32 8.88 -1.24
C GLU A 41 19.26 10.08 -1.46
N ASP A 42 18.70 11.25 -1.75
CA ASP A 42 19.46 12.49 -1.92
C ASP A 42 19.97 13.01 -0.56
N LYS A 43 21.28 13.21 -0.48
CA LYS A 43 21.98 13.72 0.72
C LYS A 43 21.80 15.22 0.92
N ALA A 44 21.40 15.95 -0.14
CA ALA A 44 21.13 17.38 -0.08
C ALA A 44 19.69 17.70 0.39
N THR A 45 18.86 16.68 0.60
CA THR A 45 17.47 16.85 1.04
C THR A 45 17.40 17.50 2.41
N THR A 46 16.53 18.51 2.53
CA THR A 46 16.29 19.18 3.80
C THR A 46 15.57 18.25 4.79
N LYS A 47 15.75 18.47 6.09
CA LYS A 47 15.04 17.70 7.14
C LYS A 47 13.52 17.76 6.94
N GLY A 48 12.98 18.90 6.51
CA GLY A 48 11.55 19.07 6.25
C GLY A 48 11.05 18.17 5.12
N ASP A 49 11.72 18.21 3.97
CA ASP A 49 11.35 17.42 2.79
C ASP A 49 11.51 15.91 3.01
N PHE A 50 12.53 15.54 3.80
CA PHE A 50 12.76 14.16 4.20
C PHE A 50 11.60 13.63 5.06
N VAL A 51 11.20 14.38 6.09
CA VAL A 51 10.06 14.02 6.94
C VAL A 51 8.76 14.01 6.15
N ALA A 52 8.56 15.01 5.28
CA ALA A 52 7.39 15.06 4.41
C ALA A 52 7.31 13.81 3.53
N SER A 53 8.43 13.41 2.91
CA SER A 53 8.50 12.21 2.07
C SER A 53 8.24 10.92 2.85
N LEU A 54 8.80 10.77 4.06
CA LEU A 54 8.48 9.62 4.93
C LEU A 54 7.00 9.59 5.33
N ARG A 55 6.39 10.74 5.61
CA ARG A 55 4.96 10.84 5.93
C ARG A 55 4.06 10.53 4.73
N GLN A 56 4.42 11.00 3.53
CA GLN A 56 3.69 10.66 2.32
C GLN A 56 3.74 9.15 2.06
N LEU A 57 4.94 8.55 2.12
CA LEU A 57 5.10 7.10 2.00
C LEU A 57 4.34 6.29 3.05
N SER A 58 4.26 6.80 4.29
CA SER A 58 3.51 6.13 5.36
C SER A 58 1.99 6.19 5.15
N SER A 59 1.48 7.21 4.46
CA SER A 59 0.06 7.38 4.15
C SER A 59 -0.40 6.53 2.96
N MET A 60 0.52 6.17 2.06
CA MET A 60 0.26 5.34 0.88
C MET A 60 -0.02 3.88 1.27
N LEU A 61 -0.96 3.24 0.56
CA LEU A 61 -1.24 1.81 0.71
C LEU A 61 -0.28 1.02 -0.17
N LEU A 62 0.87 0.67 0.41
CA LEU A 62 1.92 -0.08 -0.29
C LEU A 62 1.72 -1.58 -0.08
N THR A 63 1.19 -2.23 -1.13
CA THR A 63 1.04 -3.70 -1.17
C THR A 63 2.39 -4.40 -1.26
N LYS A 64 2.40 -5.71 -1.01
CA LYS A 64 3.59 -6.56 -1.21
C LYS A 64 4.27 -6.30 -2.57
N ASP A 65 3.50 -6.34 -3.65
CA ASP A 65 4.02 -6.17 -5.02
C ASP A 65 4.63 -4.77 -5.23
N LEU A 66 4.00 -3.71 -4.72
CA LEU A 66 4.54 -2.35 -4.84
C LEU A 66 5.83 -2.17 -4.04
N LEU A 67 5.93 -2.76 -2.85
CA LEU A 67 7.16 -2.73 -2.04
C LEU A 67 8.30 -3.49 -2.70
N GLU A 68 8.00 -4.64 -3.32
CA GLU A 68 8.98 -5.45 -4.06
C GLU A 68 9.45 -4.73 -5.34
N GLN A 69 8.53 -4.18 -6.12
CA GLN A 69 8.86 -3.50 -7.39
C GLN A 69 9.64 -2.19 -7.16
N SER A 70 9.22 -1.37 -6.20
CA SER A 70 9.86 -0.07 -5.94
C SER A 70 11.14 -0.18 -5.11
N MET A 71 11.32 -1.28 -4.37
CA MET A 71 12.38 -1.49 -3.39
C MET A 71 12.44 -0.40 -2.30
N ILE A 72 11.36 0.36 -2.10
CA ILE A 72 11.27 1.45 -1.12
C ILE A 72 11.43 0.92 0.32
N GLY A 73 10.96 -0.30 0.58
CA GLY A 73 11.10 -0.95 1.88
C GLY A 73 12.56 -1.08 2.32
N LEU A 74 13.48 -1.38 1.38
CA LEU A 74 14.91 -1.47 1.68
C LEU A 74 15.53 -0.10 1.96
N CYS A 75 15.13 0.92 1.20
CA CYS A 75 15.60 2.29 1.41
C CYS A 75 15.21 2.81 2.81
N VAL A 76 13.92 2.72 3.16
CA VAL A 76 13.43 3.16 4.48
C VAL A 76 14.03 2.32 5.62
N ASN A 77 14.23 1.01 5.43
CA ASN A 77 14.89 0.17 6.42
C ASN A 77 16.38 0.52 6.61
N ARG A 78 17.07 0.97 5.56
CA ARG A 78 18.45 1.49 5.68
C ARG A 78 18.48 2.78 6.50
N ILE A 79 17.53 3.68 6.27
CA ILE A 79 17.36 4.92 7.03
C ILE A 79 17.10 4.60 8.51
N ALA A 80 16.16 3.69 8.79
CA ALA A 80 15.84 3.24 10.15
C ALA A 80 17.06 2.73 10.94
N LYS A 81 18.06 2.19 10.25
CA LYS A 81 19.27 1.61 10.86
C LYS A 81 20.46 2.56 10.92
N LYS A 82 20.67 3.38 9.89
CA LYS A 82 21.93 4.09 9.66
C LYS A 82 21.82 5.61 9.66
N HIS A 83 20.61 6.17 9.68
CA HIS A 83 20.45 7.62 9.63
C HIS A 83 21.04 8.27 10.89
N PRO A 84 21.81 9.38 10.80
CA PRO A 84 22.45 10.00 11.97
C PRO A 84 21.45 10.59 12.96
N ASP A 85 20.39 11.23 12.45
CA ASP A 85 19.28 11.77 13.27
C ASP A 85 18.40 10.63 13.82
N GLY A 86 18.25 10.58 15.15
CA GLY A 86 17.46 9.58 15.87
C GLY A 86 15.96 9.65 15.58
N ASP A 87 15.41 10.85 15.38
CA ASP A 87 13.99 11.02 15.09
C ASP A 87 13.64 10.42 13.72
N MET A 88 14.53 10.60 12.74
CA MET A 88 14.38 10.00 11.41
C MET A 88 14.47 8.48 11.46
N ARG A 89 15.34 7.94 12.32
CA ARG A 89 15.42 6.48 12.53
C ARG A 89 14.12 5.93 13.10
N VAL A 90 13.58 6.57 14.14
CA VAL A 90 12.32 6.15 14.77
C VAL A 90 11.17 6.23 13.79
N LEU A 91 11.05 7.34 13.05
CA LEU A 91 10.01 7.52 12.04
C LEU A 91 10.08 6.42 10.96
N ALA A 92 11.27 6.19 10.40
CA ALA A 92 11.47 5.16 9.38
C ALA A 92 11.20 3.74 9.92
N ARG A 93 11.57 3.46 11.17
CA ARG A 93 11.32 2.17 11.82
C ARG A 93 9.82 1.88 11.94
N ASN A 94 9.05 2.86 12.40
CA ASN A 94 7.59 2.73 12.53
C ASN A 94 6.93 2.45 11.18
N ILE A 95 7.42 3.08 10.11
CA ILE A 95 6.94 2.84 8.74
C ILE A 95 7.24 1.41 8.29
N VAL A 96 8.47 0.93 8.50
CA VAL A 96 8.86 -0.45 8.16
C VAL A 96 8.02 -1.47 8.93
N GLU A 97 7.76 -1.24 10.21
CA GLU A 97 6.93 -2.12 11.03
C GLU A 97 5.47 -2.14 10.57
N LYS A 98 4.92 -0.97 10.20
CA LYS A 98 3.60 -0.86 9.58
C LYS A 98 3.51 -1.69 8.30
N TRP A 99 4.42 -1.49 7.35
CA TRP A 99 4.42 -2.25 6.09
C TRP A 99 4.59 -3.75 6.31
N ARG A 100 5.46 -4.17 7.24
CA ARG A 100 5.59 -5.60 7.60
C ARG A 100 4.29 -6.19 8.14
N LYS A 101 3.55 -5.43 8.95
CA LYS A 101 2.24 -5.87 9.47
C LYS A 101 1.23 -5.97 8.32
N GLU A 102 1.11 -4.93 7.50
CA GLU A 102 0.17 -4.88 6.38
C GLU A 102 0.42 -5.99 5.36
N VAL A 103 1.69 -6.22 4.98
CA VAL A 103 2.07 -7.31 4.06
C VAL A 103 1.76 -8.68 4.67
N ARG A 104 2.03 -8.91 5.96
CA ARG A 104 1.69 -10.19 6.61
C ARG A 104 0.18 -10.46 6.57
N GLU A 105 -0.63 -9.45 6.87
CA GLU A 105 -2.09 -9.57 6.79
C GLU A 105 -2.59 -9.74 5.36
N GLN A 106 -1.94 -9.09 4.39
CA GLN A 106 -2.21 -9.27 2.96
C GLN A 106 -1.95 -10.74 2.55
N VAL A 107 -0.76 -11.27 2.84
CA VAL A 107 -0.38 -12.64 2.48
C VAL A 107 -1.33 -13.67 3.11
N LYS A 108 -1.63 -13.52 4.41
CA LYS A 108 -2.58 -14.41 5.11
C LYS A 108 -3.97 -14.40 4.46
N ARG A 109 -4.43 -13.23 4.01
CA ARG A 109 -5.71 -13.08 3.32
C ARG A 109 -5.68 -13.74 1.94
N ASP A 110 -4.60 -13.54 1.20
CA ASP A 110 -4.41 -14.10 -0.14
C ASP A 110 -4.32 -15.63 -0.08
N GLU A 111 -3.60 -16.20 0.88
CA GLU A 111 -3.56 -17.65 1.13
C GLU A 111 -4.94 -18.23 1.47
N LYS A 112 -5.69 -17.57 2.37
CA LYS A 112 -7.05 -18.00 2.71
C LYS A 112 -7.97 -17.97 1.48
N ARG A 113 -7.84 -16.94 0.65
CA ARG A 113 -8.60 -16.81 -0.59
C ARG A 113 -8.24 -17.94 -1.55
N GLN A 114 -6.96 -18.24 -1.75
CA GLN A 114 -6.50 -19.35 -2.59
C GLN A 114 -7.06 -20.69 -2.13
N ARG A 115 -7.06 -20.98 -0.81
CA ARG A 115 -7.67 -22.21 -0.27
C ARG A 115 -9.18 -22.31 -0.54
N THR A 116 -9.88 -21.18 -0.46
CA THR A 116 -11.33 -21.13 -0.71
C THR A 116 -11.65 -21.35 -2.18
N VAL A 117 -10.87 -20.73 -3.08
CA VAL A 117 -11.00 -20.89 -4.54
C VAL A 117 -10.63 -22.29 -4.99
N ALA A 118 -9.62 -22.91 -4.38
CA ALA A 118 -9.19 -24.27 -4.69
C ALA A 118 -10.15 -25.36 -4.18
N GLY A 119 -11.32 -25.01 -3.62
CA GLY A 119 -12.30 -25.98 -3.12
C GLY A 119 -11.77 -26.87 -2.01
N TRP A 120 -10.76 -26.42 -1.26
CA TRP A 120 -10.06 -27.25 -0.29
C TRP A 120 -10.98 -27.62 0.89
N ARG A 121 -11.41 -28.89 0.96
CA ARG A 121 -12.06 -29.49 2.14
C ARG A 121 -10.98 -30.13 3.01
N LYS A 122 -10.90 -29.73 4.29
CA LYS A 122 -10.05 -30.44 5.27
C LYS A 122 -10.48 -31.92 5.30
N PRO A 123 -9.54 -32.89 5.22
CA PRO A 123 -9.87 -34.28 5.52
C PRO A 123 -10.34 -34.36 6.98
N ASN A 124 -11.51 -34.95 7.24
CA ASN A 124 -11.94 -35.25 8.59
C ASN A 124 -10.96 -36.27 9.19
N ARG A 125 -10.50 -36.00 10.42
CA ARG A 125 -9.86 -37.02 11.26
C ARG A 125 -10.93 -37.89 11.90
#